data_AF-A0A5M6CEC9-F1
#
_entry.id   AF-A0A5M6CEC9-F1
#
_cell.length_a   1.000
_cell.length_b   1.000
_cell.length_c   1.000
_cell.angle_alpha   90.00
_cell.angle_beta   90.00
_cell.angle_gamma   90.00
#
_symmetry.space_group_name_H-M   'P 1'
#
loop_
_entity.id
_entity.type
_entity.pdbx_description
1 polymer ?
#
loop_
_entity_poly.entity_id
_entity_poly.type
_entity_poly.pdbx_seq_one_letter_code
_entity_poly.pdbx_strand_id
1 'polypeptide(L)'
;MQAAITRIKYNNSLEDLGYDWVTIYIFFKVDDSEEFHMPAMINLDELFGFVENEEPETGKYLLNIRRNMRGYGPKHSKVLETLQEEGFDLDKYVAKYFSTLEDSYFQKQIEINKNIRKPEVYKDMTKKYEDLKATVEENSLRNSQIRYTAFLDAIEIALHETTFEIYPGLFEMGDKHVAAYEEVLSRAVLNFAEEIDKIRAGKFSKYFEEGYESRKKESE
;
A
#
# COMPACT_ATOMS: atom_id res chain seq x y z
N MET A 1 1.88 32.08 9.32
CA MET A 1 0.70 31.60 8.60
C MET A 1 -0.03 30.62 9.50
N GLN A 2 -1.36 30.54 9.50
CA GLN A 2 -2.07 29.59 10.35
C GLN A 2 -2.83 28.55 9.53
N ALA A 3 -2.30 27.33 9.44
CA ALA A 3 -3.02 26.22 8.84
C ALA A 3 -3.86 25.48 9.89
N ALA A 4 -5.07 25.07 9.54
CA ALA A 4 -5.97 24.33 10.42
C ALA A 4 -6.61 23.15 9.67
N ILE A 5 -6.52 21.95 10.25
CA ILE A 5 -7.20 20.76 9.76
C ILE A 5 -8.71 20.95 9.88
N THR A 6 -9.43 20.61 8.82
CA THR A 6 -10.90 20.65 8.77
C THR A 6 -11.51 19.26 8.85
N ARG A 7 -10.85 18.26 8.27
CA ARG A 7 -11.24 16.84 8.34
C ARG A 7 -10.10 15.92 7.90
N ILE A 8 -10.13 14.68 8.38
CA ILE A 8 -9.23 13.60 8.00
C ILE A 8 -10.05 12.53 7.29
N LYS A 9 -9.50 11.92 6.24
CA LYS A 9 -10.08 10.74 5.58
C LYS A 9 -9.03 9.69 5.31
N TYR A 10 -9.38 8.43 5.52
CA TYR A 10 -8.58 7.28 5.18
C TYR A 10 -9.15 6.65 3.91
N ASN A 11 -8.33 6.50 2.86
CA ASN A 11 -8.73 5.77 1.66
C ASN A 11 -7.83 4.57 1.48
N ASN A 12 -8.43 3.41 1.24
CA ASN A 12 -7.68 2.21 0.90
C ASN A 12 -7.67 2.01 -0.61
N SER A 13 -6.47 1.86 -1.18
CA SER A 13 -6.29 1.61 -2.61
C SER A 13 -6.50 0.14 -3.01
N LEU A 14 -6.90 -0.73 -2.08
CA LEU A 14 -7.09 -2.16 -2.34
C LEU A 14 -8.16 -2.39 -3.40
N GLU A 15 -9.30 -1.70 -3.26
CA GLU A 15 -10.35 -1.80 -4.25
C GLU A 15 -9.87 -1.21 -5.56
N ASP A 16 -9.37 0.03 -5.60
CA ASP A 16 -9.06 0.71 -6.86
C ASP A 16 -7.86 0.12 -7.62
N LEU A 17 -6.79 -0.25 -6.90
CA LEU A 17 -5.48 -0.59 -7.47
C LEU A 17 -5.02 -2.01 -7.15
N GLY A 18 -5.71 -2.73 -6.26
CA GLY A 18 -5.30 -4.08 -5.84
C GLY A 18 -4.14 -4.11 -4.84
N TYR A 19 -3.79 -2.96 -4.26
CA TYR A 19 -2.75 -2.81 -3.25
C TYR A 19 -3.38 -2.39 -1.93
N ASP A 20 -3.19 -3.18 -0.89
CA ASP A 20 -3.61 -2.84 0.47
C ASP A 20 -2.73 -1.73 1.03
N TRP A 21 -3.03 -0.50 0.60
CA TRP A 21 -2.30 0.71 0.89
C TRP A 21 -3.26 1.83 1.25
N VAL A 22 -3.24 2.21 2.52
CA VAL A 22 -3.98 3.36 3.04
C VAL A 22 -3.23 4.67 2.79
N THR A 23 -3.93 5.61 2.17
CA THR A 23 -3.57 7.03 2.10
C THR A 23 -4.45 7.83 3.05
N ILE A 24 -3.82 8.67 3.85
CA ILE A 24 -4.45 9.60 4.79
C ILE A 24 -4.53 10.96 4.11
N TYR A 25 -5.76 11.41 3.85
CA TYR A 25 -6.06 12.72 3.27
C TYR A 25 -6.38 13.69 4.40
N ILE A 26 -5.51 14.69 4.56
CA ILE A 26 -5.65 15.76 5.55
C ILE A 26 -6.19 16.97 4.81
N PHE A 27 -7.47 17.26 5.01
CA PHE A 27 -8.11 18.47 4.49
C PHE A 27 -7.89 19.61 5.48
N PHE A 28 -7.57 20.78 4.95
CA PHE A 28 -7.20 21.92 5.77
C PHE A 28 -7.53 23.23 5.06
N LYS A 29 -7.52 24.30 5.85
CA LYS A 29 -7.56 25.69 5.39
C LYS A 29 -6.35 26.45 5.92
N VAL A 30 -6.03 27.57 5.28
CA VAL A 30 -5.01 28.50 5.74
C VAL A 30 -5.63 29.85 6.02
N ASP A 31 -5.38 30.39 7.21
CA ASP A 31 -5.95 31.63 7.72
C ASP A 31 -7.50 31.61 7.54
N ASP A 32 -8.09 32.66 6.96
CA ASP A 32 -9.54 32.76 6.72
C ASP A 32 -9.99 32.22 5.35
N SER A 33 -9.15 31.43 4.67
CA SER A 33 -9.54 30.83 3.39
C SER A 33 -10.55 29.69 3.53
N GLU A 34 -11.21 29.35 2.43
CA GLU A 34 -11.97 28.11 2.30
C GLU A 34 -11.04 26.89 2.41
N GLU A 35 -11.62 25.73 2.75
CA GLU A 35 -10.92 24.43 2.68
C GLU A 35 -10.31 24.24 1.28
N PHE A 36 -9.03 23.85 1.24
CA PHE A 36 -8.35 23.55 0.00
C PHE A 36 -8.93 22.29 -0.66
N HIS A 37 -9.12 22.35 -1.98
CA HIS A 37 -9.65 21.21 -2.74
C HIS A 37 -8.67 20.05 -2.80
N MET A 38 -7.37 20.35 -2.88
CA MET A 38 -6.31 19.36 -2.84
C MET A 38 -5.83 19.21 -1.39
N PRO A 39 -6.11 18.08 -0.73
CA PRO A 39 -5.65 17.80 0.62
C PRO A 39 -4.14 17.53 0.64
N ALA A 40 -3.55 17.64 1.84
CA ALA A 40 -2.26 17.03 2.10
C ALA A 40 -2.45 15.50 2.16
N MET A 41 -1.49 14.76 1.62
CA MET A 41 -1.53 13.30 1.56
C MET A 41 -0.29 12.74 2.23
N ILE A 42 -0.51 11.83 3.18
CA ILE A 42 0.52 11.04 3.82
C ILE A 42 0.08 9.57 3.78
N ASN A 43 1.00 8.63 3.67
CA ASN A 43 0.66 7.20 3.81
C ASN A 43 0.81 6.73 5.27
N LEU A 44 0.22 5.57 5.58
CA LEU A 44 0.22 5.04 6.94
C LEU A 44 1.64 4.72 7.46
N ASP A 45 2.51 4.19 6.61
CA ASP A 45 3.91 3.87 6.96
C ASP A 45 4.72 5.13 7.32
N GLU A 46 4.55 6.21 6.57
CA GLU A 46 5.20 7.50 6.83
C GLU A 46 4.69 8.10 8.15
N LEU A 47 3.38 7.99 8.43
CA LEU A 47 2.84 8.38 9.72
C LEU A 47 3.46 7.54 10.85
N PHE A 48 3.56 6.22 10.68
CA PHE A 48 4.12 5.34 11.69
C PHE A 48 5.60 5.63 11.94
N GLY A 49 6.38 5.85 10.89
CA GLY A 49 7.78 6.28 11.00
C GLY A 49 7.93 7.64 11.68
N PHE A 50 7.02 8.58 11.41
CA PHE A 50 6.96 9.84 12.16
C PHE A 50 6.69 9.60 13.65
N VAL A 51 5.69 8.77 13.99
CA VAL A 51 5.35 8.46 15.38
C VAL A 51 6.48 7.71 16.09
N GLU A 52 7.20 6.81 15.41
CA GLU A 52 8.37 6.13 15.97
C GLU A 52 9.49 7.09 16.34
N ASN A 53 9.71 8.14 15.56
CA ASN A 53 10.73 9.14 15.86
C ASN A 53 10.31 10.08 17.02
N GLU A 54 9.03 10.47 17.06
CA GLU A 54 8.51 11.45 18.02
C GLU A 54 8.08 10.82 19.36
N GLU A 55 7.52 9.62 19.32
CA GLU A 55 7.01 8.85 20.46
C GLU A 55 7.39 7.36 20.30
N PRO A 56 8.65 6.98 20.59
CA PRO A 56 9.20 5.66 20.24
C PRO A 56 8.38 4.47 20.73
N GLU A 57 7.81 4.53 21.93
CA GLU A 57 7.00 3.43 22.46
C GLU A 57 5.68 3.28 21.72
N THR A 58 5.02 4.39 21.36
CA THR A 58 3.82 4.38 20.52
C THR A 58 4.14 3.88 19.11
N GLY A 59 5.24 4.34 18.51
CA GLY A 59 5.64 3.91 17.18
C GLY A 59 5.97 2.42 17.13
N LYS A 60 6.67 1.89 18.13
CA LYS A 60 6.90 0.45 18.27
C LYS A 60 5.58 -0.33 18.37
N TYR A 61 4.62 0.17 19.13
CA TYR A 61 3.29 -0.44 19.20
C TYR A 61 2.61 -0.49 17.82
N LEU A 62 2.59 0.63 17.08
CA LEU A 62 2.02 0.71 15.73
C LEU A 62 2.70 -0.26 14.75
N LEU A 63 4.04 -0.33 14.79
CA LEU A 63 4.81 -1.26 13.97
C LEU A 63 4.56 -2.73 14.35
N ASN A 64 4.38 -3.01 15.64
CA ASN A 64 4.11 -4.36 16.14
C ASN A 64 2.74 -4.88 15.70
N ILE A 65 1.72 -4.02 15.57
CA ILE A 65 0.41 -4.43 15.02
C ILE A 65 0.61 -5.09 13.67
N ARG A 66 1.34 -4.44 12.75
CA ARG A 66 1.61 -5.01 11.42
C ARG A 66 2.45 -6.28 11.51
N ARG A 67 3.52 -6.29 12.33
CA ARG A 67 4.42 -7.46 12.46
C ARG A 67 3.68 -8.71 12.94
N ASN A 68 2.69 -8.55 13.81
CA ASN A 68 1.89 -9.66 14.31
C ASN A 68 0.86 -10.18 13.31
N MET A 69 0.67 -9.52 12.16
CA MET A 69 -0.22 -9.99 11.11
C MET A 69 0.55 -10.90 10.15
N ARG A 70 0.05 -12.14 9.93
CA ARG A 70 0.57 -13.06 8.90
C ARG A 70 0.24 -12.59 7.50
N GLY A 71 1.14 -12.83 6.54
CA GLY A 71 0.86 -12.59 5.12
C GLY A 71 1.72 -11.52 4.43
N TYR A 72 1.64 -11.44 3.11
CA TYR A 72 2.47 -10.54 2.31
C TYR A 72 1.91 -9.12 2.26
N GLY A 73 2.82 -8.13 2.23
CA GLY A 73 2.50 -6.74 1.96
C GLY A 73 2.25 -5.84 3.19
N PRO A 74 1.70 -4.63 2.97
CA PRO A 74 1.54 -3.60 3.99
C PRO A 74 0.39 -3.90 4.96
N LYS A 75 -0.72 -4.45 4.44
CA LYS A 75 -1.93 -4.81 5.19
C LYS A 75 -2.58 -3.64 5.92
N HIS A 76 -2.54 -2.45 5.32
CA HIS A 76 -2.99 -1.23 5.98
C HIS A 76 -4.48 -1.32 6.39
N SER A 77 -5.34 -2.01 5.63
CA SER A 77 -6.75 -2.23 6.03
C SER A 77 -6.83 -2.89 7.41
N LYS A 78 -6.16 -4.03 7.57
CA LYS A 78 -6.21 -4.81 8.82
C LYS A 78 -5.59 -4.04 9.98
N VAL A 79 -4.49 -3.33 9.72
CA VAL A 79 -3.86 -2.45 10.71
C VAL A 79 -4.84 -1.37 11.19
N LEU A 80 -5.53 -0.69 10.26
CA LEU A 80 -6.54 0.31 10.63
C LEU A 80 -7.72 -0.30 11.39
N GLU A 81 -8.21 -1.47 10.98
CA GLU A 81 -9.28 -2.19 11.67
C GLU A 81 -8.88 -2.49 13.13
N THR A 82 -7.68 -3.04 13.35
CA THR A 82 -7.16 -3.30 14.70
C THR A 82 -7.06 -2.02 15.53
N LEU A 83 -6.53 -0.94 14.97
CA LEU A 83 -6.45 0.35 15.66
C LEU A 83 -7.84 0.87 16.06
N GLN A 84 -8.82 0.73 15.18
CA GLN A 84 -10.19 1.15 15.44
C GLN A 84 -10.86 0.29 16.53
N GLU A 85 -10.67 -1.03 16.49
CA GLU A 85 -11.20 -1.97 17.49
C GLU A 85 -10.62 -1.70 18.89
N GLU A 86 -9.35 -1.34 18.96
CA GLU A 86 -8.68 -0.99 20.20
C GLU A 86 -8.98 0.45 20.68
N GLY A 87 -9.73 1.23 19.90
CA GLY A 87 -10.05 2.62 20.21
C GLY A 87 -8.83 3.54 20.18
N PHE A 88 -7.80 3.19 19.39
CA PHE A 88 -6.61 3.99 19.24
C PHE A 88 -6.90 5.26 18.42
N ASP A 89 -6.61 6.43 19.00
CA ASP A 89 -6.81 7.72 18.35
C ASP A 89 -5.67 8.04 17.38
N LEU A 90 -5.81 7.55 16.14
CA LEU A 90 -4.83 7.81 15.07
C LEU A 90 -4.88 9.27 14.58
N ASP A 91 -6.04 9.92 14.64
CA ASP A 91 -6.23 11.32 14.20
C ASP A 91 -5.36 12.29 14.99
N LYS A 92 -5.15 12.03 16.30
CA LYS A 92 -4.21 12.79 17.13
C LYS A 92 -2.80 12.83 16.54
N TYR A 93 -2.31 11.70 16.01
CA TYR A 93 -0.97 11.59 15.44
C TYR A 93 -0.89 12.23 14.06
N VAL A 94 -1.96 12.14 13.26
CA VAL A 94 -2.10 12.88 12.01
C VAL A 94 -2.04 14.39 12.26
N ALA A 95 -2.72 14.89 13.29
CA ALA A 95 -2.68 16.30 13.67
C ALA A 95 -1.29 16.74 14.14
N LYS A 96 -0.59 15.87 14.90
CA LYS A 96 0.80 16.13 15.32
C LYS A 96 1.73 16.22 14.12
N TYR A 97 1.67 15.28 13.17
CA TYR A 97 2.43 15.35 11.91
C TYR A 97 2.12 16.62 11.13
N PHE A 98 0.85 16.98 10.99
CA PHE A 98 0.46 18.18 10.26
C PHE A 98 1.04 19.45 10.90
N SER A 99 1.14 19.49 12.23
CA SER A 99 1.72 20.62 12.96
C SER A 99 3.23 20.79 12.78
N THR A 100 3.93 19.74 12.31
CA THR A 100 5.37 19.82 11.99
C THR A 100 5.64 20.30 10.56
N LEU A 101 4.61 20.45 9.73
CA LEU A 101 4.78 20.95 8.37
C LEU A 101 5.17 22.44 8.39
N GLU A 102 6.17 22.78 7.59
CA GLU A 102 6.69 24.15 7.52
C GLU A 102 5.78 25.09 6.70
N ASP A 103 5.89 26.39 6.98
CA ASP A 103 5.22 27.45 6.18
C ASP A 103 5.53 27.33 4.67
N SER A 104 6.71 26.83 4.30
CA SER A 104 7.12 26.57 2.92
C SER A 104 6.21 25.56 2.22
N TYR A 105 5.77 24.51 2.93
CA TYR A 105 4.82 23.53 2.43
C TYR A 105 3.46 24.17 2.15
N PHE A 106 2.95 24.96 3.10
CA PHE A 106 1.65 25.62 2.96
C PHE A 106 1.64 26.66 1.84
N GLN A 107 2.73 27.41 1.63
CA GLN A 107 2.86 28.30 0.47
C GLN A 107 2.74 27.54 -0.85
N LYS A 108 3.41 26.39 -0.97
CA LYS A 108 3.30 25.54 -2.17
C LYS A 108 1.87 25.02 -2.37
N GLN A 109 1.19 24.63 -1.30
CA GLN A 109 -0.19 24.17 -1.37
C GLN A 109 -1.17 25.27 -1.78
N ILE A 110 -0.96 26.52 -1.32
CA ILE A 110 -1.71 27.69 -1.77
C ILE A 110 -1.55 27.88 -3.28
N GLU A 111 -0.32 27.78 -3.80
CA GLU A 111 -0.06 27.92 -5.24
C GLU A 111 -0.72 26.81 -6.07
N ILE A 112 -0.59 25.55 -5.64
CA ILE A 112 -1.20 24.40 -6.30
C ILE A 112 -2.72 24.55 -6.35
N ASN A 113 -3.35 24.88 -5.22
CA ASN A 113 -4.81 25.02 -5.15
C ASN A 113 -5.33 26.21 -5.97
N LYS A 114 -4.56 27.31 -6.10
CA LYS A 114 -4.87 28.40 -7.02
C LYS A 114 -4.82 27.96 -8.48
N ASN A 115 -3.84 27.14 -8.85
CA ASN A 115 -3.65 26.69 -10.22
C ASN A 115 -4.67 25.61 -10.64
N ILE A 116 -5.04 24.70 -9.74
CA ILE A 116 -6.01 23.63 -10.01
C ILE A 116 -7.42 24.16 -10.30
N ARG A 117 -7.79 25.32 -9.73
CA ARG A 117 -9.07 25.98 -10.02
C ARG A 117 -9.16 26.54 -11.45
N LYS A 118 -8.08 26.54 -12.24
CA LYS A 118 -8.12 26.97 -13.64
C LYS A 118 -8.85 25.93 -14.49
N PRO A 119 -9.91 26.29 -15.25
CA PRO A 119 -10.72 25.34 -16.01
C PRO A 119 -9.91 24.47 -16.98
N GLU A 120 -8.88 25.03 -17.59
CA GLU A 120 -8.01 24.32 -18.53
C GLU A 120 -7.18 23.21 -17.85
N VAL A 121 -6.64 23.52 -16.66
CA VAL A 121 -5.85 22.58 -15.86
C VAL A 121 -6.76 21.46 -15.33
N TYR A 122 -7.95 21.82 -14.83
CA TYR A 122 -8.92 20.85 -14.36
C TYR A 122 -9.36 19.88 -15.48
N LYS A 123 -9.64 20.42 -16.67
CA LYS A 123 -10.04 19.63 -17.84
C LYS A 123 -8.92 18.67 -18.29
N ASP A 124 -7.68 19.15 -18.34
CA ASP A 124 -6.51 18.33 -18.68
C ASP A 124 -6.27 17.22 -17.64
N MET A 125 -6.32 17.54 -16.35
CA MET A 125 -6.16 16.54 -15.28
C MET A 125 -7.27 15.49 -15.31
N THR A 126 -8.53 15.90 -15.53
CA THR A 126 -9.66 14.98 -15.63
C THR A 126 -9.46 14.03 -16.80
N LYS A 127 -9.05 14.54 -17.97
CA LYS A 127 -8.76 13.70 -19.13
C LYS A 127 -7.64 12.69 -18.84
N LYS A 128 -6.52 13.15 -18.28
CA LYS A 128 -5.39 12.27 -17.91
C LYS A 128 -5.80 11.20 -16.91
N TYR A 129 -6.64 11.55 -15.94
CA TYR A 129 -7.16 10.60 -14.97
C TYR A 129 -8.04 9.54 -15.64
N GLU A 130 -8.96 9.93 -16.52
CA GLU A 130 -9.79 8.98 -17.29
C GLU A 130 -8.94 8.09 -18.19
N ASP A 131 -7.92 8.63 -18.86
CA ASP A 131 -6.99 7.86 -19.70
C ASP A 131 -6.21 6.82 -18.85
N LEU A 132 -5.74 7.21 -17.66
CA LEU A 132 -5.09 6.30 -16.70
C LEU A 132 -6.05 5.23 -16.19
N LYS A 133 -7.27 5.62 -15.82
CA LYS A 133 -8.31 4.73 -15.32
C LYS A 133 -8.66 3.68 -16.38
N ALA A 134 -8.89 4.11 -17.62
CA ALA A 134 -9.11 3.21 -18.75
C ALA A 134 -7.93 2.24 -18.93
N THR A 135 -6.69 2.71 -18.83
CA THR A 135 -5.50 1.85 -18.94
C THR A 135 -5.44 0.76 -17.85
N VAL A 136 -5.81 1.12 -16.61
CA VAL A 136 -5.83 0.20 -15.45
C VAL A 136 -6.98 -0.80 -15.55
N GLU A 137 -8.15 -0.36 -16.00
CA GLU A 137 -9.36 -1.19 -16.16
C GLU A 137 -9.25 -2.13 -17.38
N GLU A 138 -8.81 -1.62 -18.54
CA GLU A 138 -8.76 -2.33 -19.82
C GLU A 138 -7.68 -3.43 -19.84
N ASN A 139 -6.54 -3.24 -19.16
CA ASN A 139 -5.45 -4.20 -19.16
C ASN A 139 -5.54 -5.30 -18.10
N SER A 140 -6.66 -5.42 -17.37
CA SER A 140 -6.81 -6.37 -16.25
C SER A 140 -5.74 -6.24 -15.14
N LEU A 141 -4.92 -5.18 -15.17
CA LEU A 141 -3.75 -5.01 -14.30
C LEU A 141 -4.15 -5.02 -12.84
N ARG A 142 -5.25 -4.35 -12.49
CA ARG A 142 -5.86 -4.40 -11.15
C ARG A 142 -6.14 -5.84 -10.70
N ASN A 143 -6.85 -6.62 -11.51
CA ASN A 143 -7.19 -8.00 -11.16
C ASN A 143 -5.96 -8.92 -11.14
N SER A 144 -5.01 -8.72 -12.06
CA SER A 144 -3.73 -9.41 -12.05
C SER A 144 -2.95 -9.10 -10.78
N GLN A 145 -2.97 -7.84 -10.34
CA GLN A 145 -2.28 -7.40 -9.13
C GLN A 145 -2.94 -7.97 -7.87
N ILE A 146 -4.26 -7.94 -7.76
CA ILE A 146 -5.00 -8.58 -6.66
C ILE A 146 -4.62 -10.06 -6.56
N ARG A 147 -4.64 -10.78 -7.70
CA ARG A 147 -4.27 -12.20 -7.74
C ARG A 147 -2.82 -12.44 -7.37
N TYR A 148 -1.91 -11.59 -7.84
CA TYR A 148 -0.49 -11.69 -7.53
C TYR A 148 -0.24 -11.46 -6.04
N THR A 149 -0.82 -10.42 -5.44
CA THR A 149 -0.73 -10.16 -4.00
C THR A 149 -1.30 -11.33 -3.19
N ALA A 150 -2.47 -11.86 -3.54
CA ALA A 150 -3.06 -13.02 -2.88
C ALA A 150 -2.20 -14.29 -3.02
N PHE A 151 -1.51 -14.44 -4.15
CA PHE A 151 -0.57 -15.54 -4.37
C PHE A 151 0.66 -15.43 -3.47
N LEU A 152 1.26 -14.24 -3.35
CA LEU A 152 2.36 -13.99 -2.41
C LEU A 152 1.94 -14.27 -0.97
N ASP A 153 0.74 -13.80 -0.60
CA ASP A 153 0.15 -14.00 0.73
C ASP A 153 0.02 -15.49 1.09
N ALA A 154 -0.50 -16.29 0.16
CA ALA A 154 -0.65 -17.73 0.35
C ALA A 154 0.69 -18.45 0.49
N ILE A 155 1.73 -18.07 -0.29
CA ILE A 155 3.06 -18.64 -0.15
C ILE A 155 3.65 -18.31 1.21
N GLU A 156 3.55 -17.05 1.63
CA GLU A 156 4.09 -16.60 2.91
C GLU A 156 3.44 -17.36 4.08
N ILE A 157 2.12 -17.45 4.08
CA ILE A 157 1.36 -18.18 5.11
C ILE A 157 1.79 -19.65 5.14
N ALA A 158 1.85 -20.31 3.99
CA ALA A 158 2.21 -21.73 3.91
C ALA A 158 3.64 -21.99 4.42
N LEU A 159 4.61 -21.15 4.02
CA LEU A 159 5.99 -21.25 4.49
C LEU A 159 6.10 -20.97 6.00
N HIS A 160 5.33 -20.01 6.51
CA HIS A 160 5.30 -19.68 7.92
C HIS A 160 4.73 -20.80 8.78
N GLU A 161 3.57 -21.32 8.42
CA GLU A 161 2.93 -22.42 9.15
C GLU A 161 3.80 -23.68 9.16
N THR A 162 4.39 -24.02 8.01
CA THR A 162 5.32 -25.15 7.89
C THR A 162 6.56 -24.96 8.77
N THR A 163 7.12 -23.75 8.79
CA THR A 163 8.30 -23.45 9.63
C THR A 163 7.96 -23.52 11.11
N PHE A 164 6.80 -23.01 11.52
CA PHE A 164 6.32 -23.05 12.89
C PHE A 164 6.08 -24.48 13.38
N GLU A 165 5.49 -25.34 12.52
CA GLU A 165 5.26 -26.75 12.85
C GLU A 165 6.57 -27.52 13.05
N ILE A 166 7.56 -27.31 12.16
CA ILE A 166 8.81 -28.08 12.19
C ILE A 166 9.83 -27.49 13.19
N TYR A 167 9.87 -26.16 13.34
CA TYR A 167 10.86 -25.45 14.15
C TYR A 167 10.22 -24.45 15.12
N PRO A 168 9.31 -24.88 16.02
CA PRO A 168 8.63 -23.96 16.94
C PRO A 168 9.61 -23.19 17.84
N GLY A 169 10.70 -23.83 18.26
CA GLY A 169 11.74 -23.22 19.10
C GLY A 169 12.43 -22.01 18.47
N LEU A 170 12.38 -21.83 17.14
CA LEU A 170 12.91 -20.62 16.48
C LEU A 170 12.21 -19.35 16.98
N PHE A 171 10.90 -19.44 17.24
CA PHE A 171 10.07 -18.31 17.67
C PHE A 171 10.18 -18.03 19.17
N GLU A 172 10.80 -18.94 19.93
CA GLU A 172 11.08 -18.80 21.36
C GLU A 172 12.47 -18.17 21.63
N MET A 173 13.32 -18.06 20.60
CA MET A 173 14.70 -17.56 20.70
C MET A 173 14.81 -16.02 20.72
N GLY A 174 13.68 -15.30 20.74
CA GLY A 174 13.59 -13.85 20.86
C GLY A 174 13.74 -13.07 19.54
N ASP A 175 13.48 -11.76 19.62
CA ASP A 175 13.20 -10.86 18.50
C ASP A 175 14.23 -10.89 17.36
N LYS A 176 15.52 -11.03 17.69
CA LYS A 176 16.60 -11.07 16.68
C LYS A 176 16.45 -12.26 15.72
N HIS A 177 16.04 -13.42 16.25
CA HIS A 177 15.89 -14.64 15.45
C HIS A 177 14.61 -14.58 14.62
N VAL A 178 13.53 -14.05 15.18
CA VAL A 178 12.28 -13.79 14.46
C VAL A 178 12.52 -12.82 13.30
N ALA A 179 13.21 -11.71 13.54
CA ALA A 179 13.54 -10.74 12.49
C ALA A 179 14.41 -11.35 11.37
N ALA A 180 15.41 -12.17 11.73
CA ALA A 180 16.23 -12.87 10.74
C ALA A 180 15.41 -13.88 9.91
N TYR A 181 14.47 -14.56 10.55
CA TYR A 181 13.51 -15.45 9.88
C TYR A 181 12.60 -14.69 8.91
N GLU A 182 12.01 -13.56 9.33
CA GLU A 182 11.15 -12.72 8.48
C GLU A 182 11.89 -12.24 7.22
N GLU A 183 13.16 -11.87 7.34
CA GLU A 183 14.00 -11.47 6.21
C GLU A 183 14.23 -12.62 5.21
N VAL A 184 14.40 -13.85 5.72
CA VAL A 184 14.55 -15.05 4.87
C VAL A 184 13.20 -15.41 4.22
N LEU A 185 12.10 -15.35 4.97
CA LEU A 185 10.76 -15.63 4.49
C LEU A 185 10.38 -14.69 3.34
N SER A 186 10.53 -13.37 3.51
CA SER A 186 10.25 -12.39 2.46
C SER A 186 11.05 -12.66 1.18
N ARG A 187 12.35 -12.97 1.30
CA ARG A 187 13.18 -13.31 0.14
C ARG A 187 12.71 -14.60 -0.54
N ALA A 188 12.36 -15.63 0.23
CA ALA A 188 11.89 -16.89 -0.33
C ALA A 188 10.58 -16.72 -1.11
N VAL A 189 9.61 -15.96 -0.55
CA VAL A 189 8.33 -15.64 -1.20
C VAL A 189 8.55 -14.91 -2.52
N LEU A 190 9.37 -13.85 -2.51
CA LEU A 190 9.65 -13.05 -3.69
C LEU A 190 10.38 -13.83 -4.78
N ASN A 191 11.42 -14.60 -4.41
CA ASN A 191 12.16 -15.42 -5.36
C ASN A 191 11.26 -16.49 -5.99
N PHE A 192 10.42 -17.16 -5.19
CA PHE A 192 9.49 -18.14 -5.72
C PHE A 192 8.52 -17.52 -6.73
N ALA A 193 7.97 -16.35 -6.40
CA ALA A 193 7.05 -15.66 -7.28
C ALA A 193 7.72 -15.17 -8.58
N GLU A 194 8.95 -14.67 -8.50
CA GLU A 194 9.73 -14.28 -9.67
C GLU A 194 9.98 -15.48 -10.61
N GLU A 195 10.32 -16.65 -10.07
CA GLU A 195 10.50 -17.85 -10.87
C GLU A 195 9.20 -18.31 -11.53
N ILE A 196 8.07 -18.20 -10.84
CA ILE A 196 6.75 -18.47 -11.42
C ILE A 196 6.42 -17.49 -12.55
N ASP A 197 6.74 -16.21 -12.38
CA ASP A 197 6.52 -15.21 -13.42
C ASP A 197 7.43 -15.43 -14.63
N LYS A 198 8.71 -15.79 -14.43
CA LYS A 198 9.62 -16.23 -15.51
C LYS A 198 9.09 -17.45 -16.26
N ILE A 199 8.54 -18.43 -15.55
CA ILE A 199 7.88 -19.60 -16.15
C ILE A 199 6.69 -19.15 -17.01
N ARG A 200 5.87 -18.22 -16.51
CA ARG A 200 4.71 -17.67 -17.24
C ARG A 200 5.14 -16.87 -18.47
N ALA A 201 6.12 -16.00 -18.33
CA ALA A 201 6.64 -15.14 -19.40
C ALA A 201 7.41 -15.93 -20.46
N GLY A 202 8.14 -16.98 -20.06
CA GLY A 202 8.98 -17.78 -20.94
C GLY A 202 8.29 -18.93 -21.68
N LYS A 203 7.16 -19.47 -21.19
CA LYS A 203 6.54 -20.68 -21.76
C LYS A 203 5.32 -20.48 -22.66
N PHE A 204 4.70 -19.30 -22.71
CA PHE A 204 3.40 -19.16 -23.41
C PHE A 204 3.43 -18.54 -24.81
N SER A 205 4.55 -18.02 -25.34
CA SER A 205 4.54 -17.43 -26.69
C SER A 205 4.70 -18.44 -27.83
N LYS A 206 5.45 -19.54 -27.62
CA LYS A 206 5.79 -20.47 -28.72
C LYS A 206 5.20 -21.88 -28.56
N TYR A 207 5.10 -22.38 -27.33
CA TYR A 207 4.54 -23.71 -27.04
C TYR A 207 3.03 -23.82 -27.31
N PHE A 208 2.29 -22.72 -27.25
CA PHE A 208 0.85 -22.73 -27.53
C PHE A 208 0.57 -22.82 -29.04
N GLU A 209 1.33 -22.09 -29.86
CA GLU A 209 1.21 -22.13 -31.32
C GLU A 209 1.65 -23.50 -31.89
N GLU A 210 2.79 -24.03 -31.43
CA GLU A 210 3.31 -25.32 -31.89
C GLU A 210 2.47 -26.51 -31.40
N GLY A 211 1.91 -26.42 -30.18
CA GLY A 211 1.03 -27.44 -29.60
C GLY A 211 -0.41 -27.44 -30.14
N TYR A 212 -0.87 -26.34 -30.74
CA TYR A 212 -2.20 -26.24 -31.35
C TYR A 212 -2.18 -26.73 -32.81
N GLU A 213 -1.16 -26.33 -33.57
CA GLU A 213 -0.95 -26.79 -34.96
C GLU A 213 -0.71 -28.30 -35.08
N SER A 214 0.01 -28.89 -34.13
CA SER A 214 0.27 -30.34 -34.09
C SER A 214 -0.98 -31.16 -33.82
N ARG A 215 -1.82 -30.75 -32.85
CA ARG A 215 -3.07 -31.46 -32.51
C ARG A 215 -4.15 -31.32 -33.59
N LYS A 216 -4.15 -30.22 -34.36
CA LYS A 216 -5.07 -30.02 -35.49
C LYS A 216 -4.75 -30.96 -36.67
N LYS A 217 -3.47 -31.21 -36.93
CA LYS A 217 -3.00 -32.15 -37.97
C LYS A 217 -3.22 -33.62 -37.64
N GLU A 218 -3.41 -33.97 -36.36
CA GLU A 218 -3.72 -35.34 -35.93
C GLU A 218 -5.23 -35.64 -35.95
N SER A 219 -6.07 -34.62 -36.17
CA SER A 219 -7.53 -34.71 -36.24
C SER A 219 -8.11 -34.55 -37.66
N GLU A 220 -7.25 -34.38 -38.67
CA GLU A 220 -7.58 -34.36 -40.11
C GLU A 220 -7.00 -35.60 -40.80
#